data_AF-A0A816BM19-F1
#
_entry.id   AF-A0A816BM19-F1
#
_cell.length_a   1.000
_cell.length_b   1.000
_cell.length_c   1.000
_cell.angle_alpha   90.00
_cell.angle_beta   90.00
_cell.angle_gamma   90.00
#
_symmetry.space_group_name_H-M   'P 1'
#
loop_
_entity.id
_entity.type
_entity.pdbx_description
1 polymer ?
#
loop_
_entity_poly.entity_id
_entity_poly.type
_entity_poly.pdbx_seq_one_letter_code
_entity_poly.pdbx_strand_id
1 'polypeptide(L)'
;MYSIIRNNVARVLQRDLTSILGFLSRSTTTNTTSPSIETRKVDDNSTKSDSQSSDITKTTDVKVPWKANVIEMPVAMSSQYIIDNFREHRESGFYYDHRIIIPKMPEKYTVKPFETRKTGGNHPDTGRKEYRRVGGGLKKTWLWIDTMRQGPKSGPPLVERVIRIMNSDCHTAKVALIGHGNTPRYILATENLKVGDLVKTSGEIPKNPVKASEGDAYPVGA
;
A
#
# COMPACT_ATOMS: atom_id res chain seq x y z
N MET A 1 14.30 -1.16 -61.75
CA MET A 1 15.17 -0.82 -60.60
C MET A 1 14.48 -1.11 -59.26
N TYR A 2 13.89 -2.31 -59.12
CA TYR A 2 13.09 -2.72 -57.94
C TYR A 2 13.27 -4.23 -57.62
N SER A 3 14.43 -4.82 -57.93
CA SER A 3 14.73 -6.23 -57.61
C SER A 3 16.03 -6.45 -56.82
N ILE A 4 16.72 -5.38 -56.39
CA ILE A 4 18.00 -5.46 -55.68
C ILE A 4 17.85 -5.26 -54.16
N ILE A 5 16.76 -4.66 -53.69
CA ILE A 5 16.61 -4.29 -52.26
C ILE A 5 16.02 -5.43 -51.40
N ARG A 6 15.38 -6.45 -51.99
CA ARG A 6 14.79 -7.57 -51.23
C ARG A 6 15.80 -8.65 -50.79
N ASN A 7 17.01 -8.67 -51.34
CA ASN A 7 17.98 -9.76 -51.10
C ASN A 7 18.96 -9.49 -49.94
N ASN A 8 18.98 -8.29 -49.36
CA ASN A 8 19.91 -7.95 -48.26
C ASN A 8 19.32 -8.09 -46.85
N VAL A 9 18.00 -8.17 -46.69
CA VAL A 9 17.36 -8.33 -45.37
C VAL A 9 17.35 -9.80 -44.91
N ALA A 10 17.29 -10.76 -45.83
CA ALA A 10 17.26 -12.19 -45.49
C ALA A 10 18.62 -12.75 -45.00
N ARG A 11 19.76 -12.14 -45.37
CA ARG A 11 21.09 -12.61 -44.93
C ARG A 11 21.48 -12.17 -43.52
N VAL A 12 20.89 -11.09 -43.00
CA VAL A 12 21.21 -10.57 -41.66
C VAL A 12 20.50 -11.40 -40.58
N LEU A 13 19.29 -11.89 -40.85
CA LEU A 13 18.50 -12.68 -39.88
C LEU A 13 18.95 -14.15 -39.74
N GLN A 14 19.75 -14.68 -40.67
CA GLN A 14 20.29 -16.05 -40.59
C GLN A 14 21.62 -16.17 -39.85
N ARG A 15 22.28 -15.04 -39.53
CA ARG A 15 23.58 -15.04 -38.82
C ARG A 15 23.45 -15.06 -37.29
N ASP A 16 22.32 -14.62 -36.73
CA ASP A 16 22.16 -14.48 -35.28
C ASP A 16 21.54 -15.71 -34.59
N LEU A 17 20.99 -16.66 -35.34
CA LEU A 17 20.40 -17.88 -34.78
C LEU A 17 21.40 -19.06 -34.64
N THR A 18 22.62 -18.92 -35.17
CA THR A 18 23.66 -19.97 -35.14
C THR A 18 24.71 -19.79 -34.04
N SER A 19 24.67 -18.71 -33.26
CA SER A 19 25.57 -18.50 -32.11
C SER A 19 25.00 -18.94 -30.76
N ILE A 20 23.69 -19.21 -30.66
CA ILE A 20 23.02 -19.53 -29.39
C ILE A 20 22.70 -21.04 -29.24
N LEU A 21 22.74 -21.81 -30.32
CA LEU A 21 22.39 -23.25 -30.33
C LEU A 21 23.59 -24.22 -30.38
N GLY A 22 24.81 -23.74 -30.13
CA GLY A 22 26.05 -24.52 -30.18
C GLY A 22 26.63 -24.97 -28.82
N PHE A 23 25.98 -24.68 -27.70
CA PHE A 23 26.55 -24.93 -26.36
C PHE A 23 25.78 -25.99 -25.54
N LEU A 24 25.37 -27.06 -26.22
CA LEU A 24 24.92 -28.31 -25.59
C LEU A 24 25.84 -29.44 -26.05
N SER A 25 26.80 -29.85 -25.21
CA SER A 25 27.14 -31.27 -24.93
C SER A 25 28.59 -31.48 -24.45
N ARG A 26 28.69 -32.24 -23.34
CA ARG A 26 29.79 -33.05 -22.75
C ARG A 26 29.94 -32.72 -21.28
N SER A 27 29.28 -33.44 -20.37
CA SER A 27 29.60 -34.79 -19.86
C SER A 27 30.95 -34.86 -19.15
N THR A 28 30.91 -34.99 -17.81
CA THR A 28 31.61 -36.07 -17.07
C THR A 28 31.15 -36.06 -15.62
N THR A 29 30.65 -37.20 -15.19
CA THR A 29 30.48 -37.64 -13.81
C THR A 29 31.82 -37.71 -13.10
N THR A 30 31.93 -37.10 -11.92
CA THR A 30 32.91 -37.52 -10.89
C THR A 30 32.26 -37.40 -9.53
N ASN A 31 32.00 -38.56 -8.93
CA ASN A 31 31.75 -38.73 -7.50
C ASN A 31 32.98 -38.26 -6.73
N THR A 32 32.80 -37.33 -5.79
CA THR A 32 33.84 -36.99 -4.82
C THR A 32 33.23 -37.03 -3.42
N THR A 33 33.64 -38.08 -2.73
CA THR A 33 33.44 -38.44 -1.33
C THR A 33 33.91 -37.32 -0.40
N SER A 34 33.06 -36.90 0.53
CA SER A 34 33.44 -36.08 1.69
C SER A 34 34.24 -36.94 2.68
N PRO A 35 35.44 -36.52 3.16
CA PRO A 35 36.16 -37.29 4.15
C PRO A 35 35.57 -37.06 5.54
N SER A 36 35.26 -38.17 6.21
CA SER A 36 35.02 -38.28 7.65
C SER A 36 36.32 -38.04 8.43
N ILE A 37 36.25 -37.24 9.50
CA ILE A 37 37.29 -37.13 10.52
C ILE A 37 36.66 -37.48 11.88
N GLU A 38 36.82 -38.75 12.25
CA GLU A 38 36.99 -39.20 13.65
C GLU A 38 38.52 -39.12 13.92
N THR A 39 39.10 -38.75 15.06
CA THR A 39 38.73 -38.70 16.48
C THR A 39 39.63 -37.67 17.18
N ARG A 40 39.24 -37.20 18.37
CA ARG A 40 40.11 -37.21 19.57
C ARG A 40 39.26 -37.00 20.83
N LYS A 41 39.21 -38.03 21.68
CA LYS A 41 38.71 -37.94 23.04
C LYS A 41 39.68 -37.14 23.89
N VAL A 42 39.17 -36.18 24.65
CA VAL A 42 39.80 -35.69 25.88
C VAL A 42 38.68 -35.65 26.91
N ASP A 43 38.74 -36.60 27.84
CA ASP A 43 37.91 -36.64 29.04
C ASP A 43 38.49 -35.64 30.03
N ASP A 44 37.69 -34.68 30.49
CA ASP A 44 37.95 -33.97 31.75
C ASP A 44 36.61 -33.63 32.41
N ASN A 45 36.30 -34.38 33.47
CA ASN A 45 35.22 -34.12 34.40
C ASN A 45 35.53 -32.87 35.22
N SER A 46 34.68 -31.84 35.16
CA SER A 46 34.55 -30.91 36.28
C SER A 46 33.12 -30.38 36.42
N THR A 47 32.69 -30.30 37.67
CA THR A 47 31.34 -30.10 38.15
C THR A 47 30.99 -28.61 38.33
N LYS A 48 29.72 -28.27 38.04
CA LYS A 48 28.92 -27.09 38.49
C LYS A 48 29.23 -25.70 37.90
N SER A 49 28.21 -25.08 37.29
CA SER A 49 27.37 -24.05 37.95
C SER A 49 26.38 -23.41 36.98
N ASP A 50 25.17 -23.16 37.47
CA ASP A 50 24.07 -22.48 36.78
C ASP A 50 24.42 -21.03 36.42
N SER A 51 24.13 -20.63 35.18
CA SER A 51 23.71 -19.26 34.87
C SER A 51 22.79 -19.27 33.65
N GLN A 52 21.52 -18.94 33.89
CA GLN A 52 20.54 -18.67 32.85
C GLN A 52 20.93 -17.37 32.13
N SER A 53 21.36 -17.47 30.89
CA SER A 53 21.45 -16.35 29.96
C SER A 53 20.23 -16.42 29.04
N SER A 54 19.25 -15.55 29.27
CA SER A 54 18.05 -15.46 28.44
C SER A 54 18.39 -14.80 27.10
N ASP A 55 18.50 -15.62 26.05
CA ASP A 55 18.60 -15.14 24.68
C ASP A 55 17.32 -14.39 24.27
N ILE A 56 17.45 -13.06 24.26
CA ILE A 56 16.54 -12.12 23.61
C ILE A 56 16.78 -12.26 22.10
N THR A 57 15.90 -12.96 21.39
CA THR A 57 15.52 -12.69 19.99
C THR A 57 14.54 -13.73 19.47
N LYS A 58 13.25 -13.50 19.71
CA LYS A 58 12.18 -13.98 18.82
C LYS A 58 11.19 -12.84 18.65
N THR A 59 11.42 -12.02 17.61
CA THR A 59 10.36 -11.19 17.05
C THR A 59 9.28 -12.15 16.57
N THR A 60 8.23 -12.32 17.36
CA THR A 60 7.11 -13.17 17.01
C THR A 60 6.36 -12.49 15.87
N ASP A 61 6.48 -13.04 14.66
CA ASP A 61 5.57 -12.77 13.56
C ASP A 61 4.17 -13.23 14.01
N VAL A 62 3.38 -12.32 14.58
CA VAL A 62 2.01 -12.60 15.00
C VAL A 62 1.17 -12.84 13.74
N LYS A 63 0.97 -14.12 13.40
CA LYS A 63 0.14 -14.55 12.28
C LYS A 63 -1.33 -14.31 12.63
N VAL A 64 -1.85 -13.14 12.26
CA VAL A 64 -3.26 -12.78 12.49
C VAL A 64 -4.17 -13.75 11.70
N PRO A 65 -5.20 -14.36 12.32
CA PRO A 65 -6.12 -15.26 11.63
C PRO A 65 -7.03 -14.47 10.67
N TRP A 66 -6.79 -14.59 9.36
CA TRP A 66 -7.38 -13.80 8.27
C TRP A 66 -8.91 -13.91 8.08
N LYS A 67 -9.62 -14.69 8.90
CA LYS A 67 -11.07 -14.94 8.74
C LYS A 67 -11.87 -15.02 10.05
N ALA A 68 -11.22 -15.05 11.21
CA ALA A 68 -11.94 -15.13 12.48
C ALA A 68 -12.07 -13.73 13.07
N ASN A 69 -13.30 -13.25 13.24
CA ASN A 69 -13.69 -11.96 13.85
C ASN A 69 -13.63 -10.75 12.90
N VAL A 70 -14.39 -10.78 11.79
CA VAL A 70 -14.66 -9.57 11.00
C VAL A 70 -15.63 -8.69 11.78
N ILE A 71 -15.10 -7.66 12.44
CA ILE A 71 -15.91 -6.58 13.03
C ILE A 71 -16.12 -5.57 11.91
N GLU A 72 -17.30 -5.55 11.31
CA GLU A 72 -17.55 -4.64 10.18
C GLU A 72 -17.69 -3.19 10.65
N MET A 73 -16.65 -2.37 10.46
CA MET A 73 -16.82 -0.92 10.23
C MET A 73 -15.84 -0.44 9.15
N PRO A 74 -16.20 -0.61 7.86
CA PRO A 74 -15.22 -0.54 6.78
C PRO A 74 -14.91 0.88 6.30
N VAL A 75 -15.86 1.79 6.17
CA VAL A 75 -15.59 3.21 5.87
C VAL A 75 -16.65 4.02 6.57
N ALA A 76 -16.24 4.95 7.43
CA ALA A 76 -17.19 5.79 8.15
C ALA A 76 -17.68 6.95 7.28
N MET A 77 -16.88 7.36 6.30
CA MET A 77 -17.19 8.47 5.43
C MET A 77 -18.23 8.12 4.37
N SER A 78 -19.39 8.81 4.40
CA SER A 78 -20.39 8.73 3.34
C SER A 78 -20.06 9.65 2.17
N SER A 79 -20.58 9.33 0.99
CA SER A 79 -20.55 10.22 -0.18
C SER A 79 -21.22 11.56 0.13
N GLN A 80 -22.36 11.52 0.79
CA GLN A 80 -23.09 12.71 1.22
C GLN A 80 -22.26 13.58 2.17
N TYR A 81 -21.52 12.97 3.11
CA TYR A 81 -20.64 13.73 4.02
C TYR A 81 -19.62 14.56 3.23
N ILE A 82 -19.01 14.00 2.18
CA ILE A 82 -18.12 14.77 1.29
C ILE A 82 -18.91 15.89 0.62
N ILE A 83 -20.05 15.56 0.02
CA ILE A 83 -20.91 16.53 -0.66
C ILE A 83 -21.52 17.55 0.31
N ASP A 84 -21.39 17.44 1.63
CA ASP A 84 -21.88 18.47 2.56
C ASP A 84 -20.73 19.34 3.08
N ASN A 85 -19.53 18.79 3.23
CA ASN A 85 -18.40 19.46 3.89
C ASN A 85 -17.45 20.20 2.94
N PHE A 86 -17.50 19.94 1.63
CA PHE A 86 -16.74 20.72 0.66
C PHE A 86 -17.37 22.10 0.38
N ARG A 87 -16.61 23.04 -0.19
CA ARG A 87 -17.04 24.45 -0.27
C ARG A 87 -18.25 24.70 -1.17
N GLU A 88 -18.34 23.98 -2.28
CA GLU A 88 -19.36 24.19 -3.30
C GLU A 88 -19.85 22.83 -3.83
N HIS A 89 -21.16 22.65 -3.74
CA HIS A 89 -21.85 21.40 -4.06
C HIS A 89 -22.56 21.54 -5.38
N ARG A 90 -22.41 20.53 -6.24
CA ARG A 90 -23.14 20.41 -7.50
C ARG A 90 -24.02 19.17 -7.40
N GLU A 91 -25.10 19.13 -8.20
CA GLU A 91 -26.08 18.03 -8.15
C GLU A 91 -25.46 16.63 -8.27
N SER A 92 -24.32 16.49 -8.96
CA SER A 92 -23.64 15.21 -9.16
C SER A 92 -22.26 15.10 -8.52
N GLY A 93 -21.64 16.19 -8.05
CA GLY A 93 -20.23 16.19 -7.64
C GLY A 93 -19.86 17.39 -6.78
N PHE A 94 -18.56 17.62 -6.58
CA PHE A 94 -18.10 18.66 -5.65
C PHE A 94 -16.84 19.36 -6.12
N TYR A 95 -16.68 20.60 -5.67
CA TYR A 95 -15.47 21.39 -5.85
C TYR A 95 -14.45 21.02 -4.75
N TYR A 96 -13.38 20.32 -5.13
CA TYR A 96 -12.35 19.89 -4.18
C TYR A 96 -11.37 21.01 -3.86
N ASP A 97 -10.88 21.69 -4.89
CA ASP A 97 -9.94 22.81 -4.78
C ASP A 97 -10.08 23.73 -6.00
N HIS A 98 -9.50 24.92 -5.93
CA HIS A 98 -9.43 25.92 -7.00
C HIS A 98 -8.80 25.45 -8.31
N ARG A 99 -8.30 24.22 -8.35
CA ARG A 99 -7.71 23.58 -9.52
C ARG A 99 -8.54 22.42 -10.06
N ILE A 100 -9.38 21.77 -9.24
CA ILE A 100 -9.93 20.44 -9.53
C ILE A 100 -11.39 20.34 -9.08
N ILE A 101 -12.22 19.80 -9.96
CA ILE A 101 -13.60 19.40 -9.70
C ILE A 101 -13.72 17.89 -9.86
N ILE A 102 -14.47 17.25 -8.97
CA ILE A 102 -14.96 15.89 -9.15
C ILE A 102 -16.36 16.01 -9.76
N PRO A 103 -16.57 15.60 -11.01
CA PRO A 103 -17.84 15.81 -11.70
C PRO A 103 -18.95 14.90 -11.17
N LYS A 104 -18.60 13.66 -10.80
CA LYS A 104 -19.56 12.67 -10.32
C LYS A 104 -19.03 11.91 -9.11
N MET A 105 -19.77 11.95 -8.01
CA MET A 105 -19.52 11.13 -6.83
C MET A 105 -20.42 9.89 -6.84
N PRO A 106 -19.92 8.68 -6.54
CA PRO A 106 -20.75 7.51 -6.40
C PRO A 106 -21.40 7.49 -5.02
N GLU A 107 -22.53 6.81 -4.90
CA GLU A 107 -23.25 6.69 -3.65
C GLU A 107 -22.45 5.92 -2.58
N LYS A 108 -21.72 4.87 -3.02
CA LYS A 108 -20.93 3.98 -2.15
C LYS A 108 -19.43 4.23 -2.30
N TYR A 109 -18.70 4.00 -1.21
CA TYR A 109 -17.24 4.06 -1.19
C TYR A 109 -16.61 3.15 -2.25
N THR A 110 -15.56 3.64 -2.90
CA THR A 110 -14.78 2.85 -3.85
C THR A 110 -13.30 3.20 -3.79
N VAL A 111 -12.46 2.18 -3.98
CA VAL A 111 -11.01 2.28 -4.09
C VAL A 111 -10.57 2.67 -5.51
N LYS A 112 -11.51 2.71 -6.47
CA LYS A 112 -11.21 3.11 -7.84
C LYS A 112 -10.87 4.60 -7.89
N PRO A 113 -9.77 5.00 -8.56
CA PRO A 113 -9.48 6.41 -8.78
C PRO A 113 -10.57 7.09 -9.59
N PHE A 114 -10.89 8.32 -9.20
CA PHE A 114 -11.89 9.15 -9.84
C PHE A 114 -11.28 10.02 -10.93
N GLU A 115 -12.02 10.13 -12.02
CA GLU A 115 -11.73 11.11 -13.04
C GLU A 115 -12.04 12.51 -12.54
N THR A 116 -11.12 13.43 -12.77
CA THR A 116 -11.28 14.82 -12.39
C THR A 116 -11.26 15.74 -13.59
N ARG A 117 -11.89 16.91 -13.44
CA ARG A 117 -11.83 18.01 -14.39
C ARG A 117 -11.09 19.18 -13.76
N LYS A 118 -10.16 19.78 -14.50
CA LYS A 118 -9.48 20.99 -14.05
C LYS A 118 -10.34 22.23 -14.30
N THR A 119 -10.35 23.14 -13.34
CA THR A 119 -11.04 24.44 -13.41
C THR A 119 -10.24 25.47 -14.20
N GLY A 120 -8.92 25.40 -14.12
CA GLY A 120 -8.02 26.47 -14.57
C GLY A 120 -8.23 27.77 -13.79
N GLY A 121 -8.63 27.70 -12.51
CA GLY A 121 -8.89 28.88 -11.68
C GLY A 121 -10.16 29.65 -12.01
N ASN A 122 -11.02 29.08 -12.86
CA ASN A 122 -12.37 29.60 -13.09
C ASN A 122 -13.36 28.97 -12.11
N HIS A 123 -14.36 29.74 -11.68
CA HIS A 123 -15.47 29.21 -10.90
C HIS A 123 -16.20 28.12 -11.70
N PRO A 124 -16.51 26.96 -11.09
CA PRO A 124 -17.13 25.83 -11.76
C PRO A 124 -18.39 26.16 -12.56
N ASP A 125 -19.35 26.87 -11.96
CA ASP A 125 -20.67 27.15 -12.56
C ASP A 125 -20.71 28.49 -13.32
N THR A 126 -20.25 29.58 -12.69
CA THR A 126 -20.33 30.92 -13.31
C THR A 126 -19.28 31.17 -14.39
N GLY A 127 -18.21 30.36 -14.45
CA GLY A 127 -17.11 30.53 -15.41
C GLY A 127 -16.24 31.77 -15.18
N ARG A 128 -16.49 32.55 -14.12
CA ARG A 128 -15.69 33.74 -13.77
C ARG A 128 -14.30 33.34 -13.31
N LYS A 129 -13.28 34.13 -13.68
CA LYS A 129 -11.90 33.90 -13.25
C LYS A 129 -11.72 34.37 -11.80
N GLU A 130 -11.63 33.43 -10.88
CA GLU A 130 -11.42 33.72 -9.45
C GLU A 130 -9.94 33.69 -9.09
N TYR A 131 -9.22 32.69 -9.60
CA TYR A 131 -7.81 32.47 -9.28
C TYR A 131 -6.92 32.67 -10.51
N ARG A 132 -5.98 33.61 -10.39
CA ARG A 132 -4.94 33.85 -11.41
C ARG A 132 -3.78 32.86 -11.23
N ARG A 133 -2.99 32.65 -12.29
CA ARG A 133 -1.83 31.71 -12.32
C ARG A 133 -2.18 30.24 -12.04
N VAL A 134 -3.40 29.84 -12.38
CA VAL A 134 -3.90 28.48 -12.24
C VAL A 134 -4.37 28.00 -13.62
N GLY A 135 -3.83 26.89 -14.10
CA GLY A 135 -4.13 26.34 -15.43
C GLY A 135 -3.09 25.34 -15.91
N GLY A 136 -3.49 24.47 -16.85
CA GLY A 136 -2.60 23.49 -17.47
C GLY A 136 -2.14 22.34 -16.55
N GLY A 137 -0.99 21.74 -16.87
CA GLY A 137 -0.37 20.60 -16.17
C GLY A 137 -1.00 19.23 -16.47
N LEU A 138 -0.41 18.16 -15.93
CA LEU A 138 -0.85 16.76 -16.13
C LEU A 138 -2.24 16.48 -15.56
N LYS A 139 -3.05 15.66 -16.25
CA LYS A 139 -4.36 15.20 -15.75
C LYS A 139 -4.15 14.52 -14.39
N LYS A 140 -5.00 14.86 -13.42
CA LYS A 140 -4.93 14.31 -12.06
C LYS A 140 -6.11 13.39 -11.81
N THR A 141 -5.89 12.36 -11.02
CA THR A 141 -6.95 11.49 -10.51
C THR A 141 -7.16 11.75 -9.02
N TRP A 142 -8.41 11.66 -8.57
CA TRP A 142 -8.71 11.82 -7.15
C TRP A 142 -8.93 10.45 -6.52
N LEU A 143 -8.39 10.25 -5.32
CA LEU A 143 -8.60 9.04 -4.53
C LEU A 143 -9.55 9.39 -3.39
N TRP A 144 -10.53 8.53 -3.13
CA TRP A 144 -11.38 8.69 -1.97
C TRP A 144 -10.64 8.19 -0.73
N ILE A 145 -10.06 9.14 0.00
CA ILE A 145 -9.38 8.90 1.26
C ILE A 145 -10.39 8.96 2.40
N ASP A 146 -10.43 7.91 3.22
CA ASP A 146 -11.19 7.90 4.46
C ASP A 146 -10.42 8.67 5.53
N THR A 147 -10.83 9.93 5.76
CA THR A 147 -10.29 10.76 6.85
C THR A 147 -10.95 10.43 8.19
N MET A 148 -12.09 9.73 8.19
CA MET A 148 -12.85 9.37 9.37
C MET A 148 -12.46 7.97 9.84
N ARG A 149 -11.34 7.87 10.56
CA ARG A 149 -10.89 6.61 11.16
C ARG A 149 -11.70 6.26 12.41
N GLN A 150 -13.00 5.97 12.24
CA GLN A 150 -13.87 5.54 13.33
C GLN A 150 -13.78 4.03 13.50
N GLY A 151 -13.45 3.60 14.72
CA GLY A 151 -13.43 2.20 15.11
C GLY A 151 -14.70 1.78 15.85
N PRO A 152 -14.79 0.49 16.22
CA PRO A 152 -15.86 -0.01 17.09
C PRO A 152 -15.92 0.79 18.40
N LYS A 153 -17.13 1.16 18.83
CA LYS A 153 -17.35 1.94 20.07
C LYS A 153 -17.15 1.13 21.34
N SER A 154 -17.29 -0.18 21.25
CA SER A 154 -17.10 -1.12 22.35
C SER A 154 -16.50 -2.40 21.79
N GLY A 155 -15.52 -2.95 22.51
CA GLY A 155 -14.88 -4.21 22.17
C GLY A 155 -13.48 -4.02 21.59
N PRO A 156 -12.91 -5.09 21.01
CA PRO A 156 -11.54 -5.05 20.53
C PRO A 156 -11.40 -4.09 19.33
N PRO A 157 -10.23 -3.44 19.18
CA PRO A 157 -9.99 -2.54 18.06
C PRO A 157 -10.03 -3.29 16.73
N LEU A 158 -10.46 -2.60 15.68
CA LEU A 158 -10.35 -3.08 14.31
C LEU A 158 -8.88 -3.10 13.91
N VAL A 159 -8.38 -4.26 13.46
CA VAL A 159 -6.99 -4.44 13.02
C VAL A 159 -6.94 -4.57 11.51
N GLU A 160 -6.30 -3.63 10.82
CA GLU A 160 -6.17 -3.59 9.38
C GLU A 160 -4.71 -3.77 8.97
N ARG A 161 -4.46 -4.45 7.84
CA ARG A 161 -3.10 -4.57 7.30
C ARG A 161 -2.87 -3.55 6.21
N VAL A 162 -1.68 -2.95 6.20
CA VAL A 162 -1.21 -2.11 5.09
C VAL A 162 -0.85 -2.97 3.89
N ILE A 163 -1.57 -2.78 2.79
CA ILE A 163 -1.40 -3.54 1.54
C ILE A 163 -0.42 -2.83 0.61
N ARG A 164 -0.53 -1.51 0.50
CA ARG A 164 0.29 -0.72 -0.43
C ARG A 164 0.38 0.73 0.02
N ILE A 165 1.52 1.37 -0.23
CA ILE A 165 1.72 2.81 -0.05
C ILE A 165 2.05 3.42 -1.41
N MET A 166 1.41 4.53 -1.75
CA MET A 166 1.58 5.21 -3.04
C MET A 166 1.51 6.73 -2.90
N ASN A 167 2.03 7.43 -3.91
CA ASN A 167 1.83 8.87 -4.04
C ASN A 167 0.43 9.13 -4.61
N SER A 168 -0.21 10.22 -4.17
CA SER A 168 -1.46 10.68 -4.75
C SER A 168 -1.25 11.94 -5.59
N ASP A 169 -2.09 12.15 -6.61
CA ASP A 169 -1.99 13.34 -7.45
C ASP A 169 -2.51 14.61 -6.76
N CYS A 170 -3.41 14.43 -5.78
CA CYS A 170 -4.17 15.51 -5.14
C CYS A 170 -3.63 15.90 -3.76
N HIS A 171 -2.90 15.02 -3.08
CA HIS A 171 -2.33 15.29 -1.76
C HIS A 171 -0.81 15.27 -1.81
N THR A 172 -0.19 16.15 -1.01
CA THR A 172 1.26 16.15 -0.80
C THR A 172 1.72 14.91 -0.04
N ALA A 173 0.89 14.41 0.87
CA ALA A 173 1.17 13.20 1.64
C ALA A 173 0.98 11.92 0.80
N LYS A 174 1.71 10.87 1.20
CA LYS A 174 1.50 9.52 0.68
C LYS A 174 0.18 8.96 1.20
N VAL A 175 -0.40 8.07 0.42
CA VAL A 175 -1.66 7.39 0.74
C VAL A 175 -1.38 5.91 0.89
N ALA A 176 -1.92 5.32 1.95
CA ALA A 176 -1.84 3.89 2.22
C ALA A 176 -3.18 3.24 1.91
N LEU A 177 -3.16 2.16 1.13
CA LEU A 177 -4.25 1.22 1.00
C LEU A 177 -4.15 0.22 2.14
N ILE A 178 -5.13 0.26 3.04
CA ILE A 178 -5.26 -0.68 4.14
C ILE A 178 -6.47 -1.57 3.89
N GLY A 179 -6.49 -2.75 4.49
CA GLY A 179 -7.64 -3.63 4.39
C GLY A 179 -7.75 -4.61 5.54
N HIS A 180 -8.99 -4.88 5.91
CA HIS A 180 -9.40 -5.97 6.77
C HIS A 180 -10.41 -6.83 6.01
N GLY A 181 -10.19 -8.14 5.93
CA GLY A 181 -11.03 -9.03 5.14
C GLY A 181 -11.20 -8.57 3.68
N ASN A 182 -12.45 -8.31 3.28
CA ASN A 182 -12.82 -7.89 1.92
C ASN A 182 -13.06 -6.38 1.78
N THR A 183 -12.75 -5.57 2.80
CA THR A 183 -13.05 -4.14 2.82
C THR A 183 -11.77 -3.32 2.84
N PRO A 184 -11.19 -3.00 1.66
CA PRO A 184 -10.05 -2.11 1.55
C PRO A 184 -10.48 -0.64 1.55
N ARG A 185 -9.66 0.23 2.15
CA ARG A 185 -9.84 1.69 2.14
C ARG A 185 -8.51 2.42 2.07
N TYR A 186 -8.53 3.64 1.57
CA TYR A 186 -7.38 4.54 1.59
C TYR A 186 -7.37 5.39 2.85
N ILE A 187 -6.20 5.48 3.49
CA ILE A 187 -5.91 6.43 4.56
C ILE A 187 -4.68 7.26 4.19
N LEU A 188 -4.46 8.38 4.88
CA LEU A 188 -3.17 9.06 4.83
C LEU A 188 -2.11 8.20 5.50
N ALA A 189 -0.97 8.03 4.83
CA ALA A 189 0.15 7.29 5.39
C ALA A 189 0.88 8.16 6.43
N THR A 190 1.23 7.57 7.57
CA THR A 190 2.14 8.18 8.54
C THR A 190 3.59 8.05 8.06
N GLU A 191 4.53 8.66 8.78
CA GLU A 191 5.92 8.80 8.35
C GLU A 191 6.66 7.47 8.16
N ASN A 192 6.59 6.58 9.16
CA ASN A 192 7.31 5.31 9.16
C ASN A 192 6.43 4.10 8.83
N LEU A 193 5.23 4.33 8.30
CA LEU A 193 4.31 3.26 7.92
C LEU A 193 4.91 2.44 6.77
N LYS A 194 4.91 1.11 6.92
CA LYS A 194 5.43 0.17 5.92
C LYS A 194 4.35 -0.77 5.44
N VAL A 195 4.59 -1.35 4.26
CA VAL A 195 3.72 -2.40 3.72
C VAL A 195 3.85 -3.65 4.58
N GLY A 196 2.72 -4.20 5.01
CA GLY A 196 2.67 -5.35 5.92
C GLY A 196 2.36 -4.97 7.37
N ASP A 197 2.50 -3.70 7.75
CA ASP A 197 2.20 -3.24 9.12
C ASP A 197 0.72 -3.43 9.46
N LEU A 198 0.46 -3.58 10.77
CA LEU A 198 -0.88 -3.71 11.34
C LEU A 198 -1.27 -2.42 12.03
N VAL A 199 -2.36 -1.81 11.57
CA VAL A 199 -2.92 -0.57 12.11
C VAL A 199 -4.17 -0.91 12.92
N LYS A 200 -4.27 -0.34 14.12
CA LYS A 200 -5.44 -0.52 15.00
C LYS A 200 -6.31 0.72 15.01
N THR A 201 -7.62 0.52 14.92
CA THR A 201 -8.61 1.59 15.03
C THR A 201 -9.63 1.24 16.11
N SER A 202 -9.76 2.09 17.12
CA SER A 202 -10.75 1.95 18.21
C SER A 202 -11.56 3.24 18.39
N GLY A 203 -12.83 3.10 18.77
CA GLY A 203 -13.67 4.19 19.26
C GLY A 203 -13.90 4.16 20.78
N GLU A 204 -13.37 3.16 21.49
CA GLU A 204 -13.56 2.99 22.93
C GLU A 204 -12.54 3.82 23.73
N ILE A 205 -13.00 4.45 24.83
CA ILE A 205 -12.15 5.11 25.83
C ILE A 205 -11.99 4.14 27.02
N PRO A 206 -10.87 3.41 27.12
CA PRO A 206 -10.63 2.50 28.23
C PRO A 206 -10.34 3.26 29.53
N LYS A 207 -10.52 2.56 30.66
CA LYS A 207 -10.19 3.11 31.99
C LYS A 207 -8.70 3.40 32.17
N ASN A 208 -7.85 2.59 31.55
CA ASN A 208 -6.39 2.70 31.61
C ASN A 208 -5.86 3.19 30.26
N PRO A 209 -4.83 4.04 30.24
CA PRO A 209 -4.30 4.61 29.01
C PRO A 209 -3.71 3.54 28.09
N VAL A 210 -3.90 3.70 26.79
CA VAL A 210 -3.38 2.81 25.76
C VAL A 210 -2.03 3.30 25.23
N LYS A 211 -1.06 2.38 25.15
CA LYS A 211 0.17 2.62 24.41
C LYS A 211 -0.08 2.42 22.91
N ALA A 212 -0.45 3.50 22.22
CA ALA A 212 -0.66 3.50 20.78
C ALA A 212 0.65 3.40 20.00
N SER A 213 0.65 2.67 18.87
CA SER A 213 1.75 2.65 17.91
C SER A 213 1.50 3.64 16.77
N GLU A 214 2.53 3.93 15.98
CA GLU A 214 2.36 4.79 14.82
C GLU A 214 1.33 4.20 13.85
N GLY A 215 0.45 5.06 13.32
CA GLY A 215 -0.63 4.64 12.44
C GLY A 215 -1.90 4.26 13.17
N ASP A 216 -1.85 3.93 14.47
CA ASP A 216 -3.05 3.63 15.24
C ASP A 216 -3.99 4.85 15.37
N ALA A 217 -5.27 4.56 15.61
CA ALA A 217 -6.33 5.55 15.80
C ALA A 217 -7.13 5.21 17.06
N TYR A 218 -7.02 6.08 18.05
CA TYR A 218 -7.75 6.02 19.31
C TYR A 218 -8.37 7.40 19.61
N PRO A 219 -9.46 7.46 20.38
CA PRO A 219 -9.98 8.74 20.85
C PRO A 219 -8.97 9.43 21.77
N VAL A 220 -8.99 10.77 21.83
CA VAL A 220 -8.00 11.58 22.56
C VAL A 220 -7.97 11.27 24.07
N GLY A 221 -9.06 10.75 24.64
CA GLY A 221 -9.15 10.38 26.05
C GLY A 221 -8.70 8.96 26.40
N ALA A 222 -8.27 8.15 25.43
CA ALA A 222 -7.86 6.76 25.61
C ALA A 222 -6.37 6.61 25.99
#